data_AF-A0A4Q8XT15-F1
#
_entry.id   AF-A0A4Q8XT15-F1
#
_cell.length_a   1.000
_cell.length_b   1.000
_cell.length_c   1.000
_cell.angle_alpha   90.00
_cell.angle_beta   90.00
_cell.angle_gamma   90.00
#
_symmetry.space_group_name_H-M   'P 1'
#
loop_
_entity.id
_entity.type
_entity.pdbx_description
1 polymer ?
#
loop_
_entity_poly.entity_id
_entity_poly.type
_entity_poly.pdbx_seq_one_letter_code
_entity_poly.pdbx_strand_id
1 'polypeptide(L)'
;MVRLLQAGIIAITTLAAAAPRLLATIWHRIVPPIPARRRHDIALGGQPADPAMRMAIDAVEKVFVRDFKWSFRRLPVSKVGIDARAEILDSGRPTGKFLPLQIRSIPSWVEAGGDYIHRGERSHLDYWAKHLLPVCIVIADARSGIMRWQRADKGNCAETESGWEMVVPAANVLDANAKFCFDEAVASDQESLMRSAFALDRELMEEVQDQTTFFVWDEWGDTTAIFSNLQIYIGEDGRDEPDIRIDYLLRADNLHDVMTRLFPWATYSYAEPIKEYSEEVAVHVLEVELRPEAEAYLEAEDFLVAGYPDEEEPCAPESEGYVTAQEEEAFWRSRGVSRGHRNQDE
;
A
#
# COMPACT_ATOMS: atom_id res chain seq x y z
N MET A 1 -14.63 7.36 -30.80
CA MET A 1 -13.64 7.23 -31.90
C MET A 1 -12.27 7.56 -31.32
N VAL A 2 -11.73 6.63 -30.53
CA VAL A 2 -10.49 6.84 -29.77
C VAL A 2 -9.33 6.96 -30.75
N ARG A 3 -8.93 8.20 -31.05
CA ARG A 3 -7.73 8.46 -31.86
C ARG A 3 -6.53 8.42 -30.94
N LEU A 4 -5.78 7.32 -31.01
CA LEU A 4 -4.40 7.23 -30.54
C LEU A 4 -3.61 8.46 -30.98
N LEU A 5 -3.47 9.43 -30.08
CA LEU A 5 -2.52 10.53 -30.24
C LEU A 5 -1.14 9.92 -30.11
N GLN A 6 -0.38 9.94 -31.22
CA GLN A 6 0.95 9.35 -31.30
C GLN A 6 1.90 10.00 -30.29
N ALA A 7 2.03 9.40 -29.10
CA ALA A 7 3.18 9.60 -28.25
C ALA A 7 4.38 8.93 -28.93
N GLY A 8 5.44 9.72 -29.18
CA GLY A 8 6.58 9.26 -29.95
C GLY A 8 7.30 8.08 -29.28
N ILE A 9 7.54 7.02 -30.04
CA ILE A 9 8.37 5.89 -29.61
C ILE A 9 9.80 6.39 -29.44
N ILE A 10 10.20 6.67 -28.19
CA ILE A 10 11.61 6.68 -27.82
C ILE A 10 11.97 5.25 -27.41
N ALA A 11 12.58 4.52 -28.35
CA ALA A 11 13.15 3.22 -28.06
C ALA A 11 14.38 3.39 -27.14
N ILE A 12 14.21 3.16 -25.85
CA ILE A 12 15.34 2.97 -24.93
C ILE A 12 15.76 1.50 -25.03
N THR A 13 16.74 1.22 -25.89
CA THR A 13 17.40 -0.08 -25.95
C THR A 13 18.38 -0.23 -24.80
N THR A 14 17.90 -0.67 -23.63
CA THR A 14 18.75 -1.25 -22.58
C THR A 14 18.78 -2.77 -22.75
N LEU A 15 19.94 -3.29 -23.17
CA LEU A 15 20.21 -4.73 -23.09
C LEU A 15 20.28 -5.13 -21.60
N ALA A 16 19.24 -5.77 -21.10
CA ALA A 16 19.30 -6.64 -19.93
C ALA A 16 18.97 -8.06 -20.40
N ALA A 17 19.83 -9.03 -20.11
CA ALA A 17 19.69 -10.39 -20.59
C ALA A 17 18.67 -11.19 -19.77
N ALA A 18 17.38 -11.02 -20.07
CA ALA A 18 16.36 -11.96 -19.62
C ALA A 18 16.40 -13.22 -20.50
N ALA A 19 16.51 -14.40 -19.87
CA ALA A 19 16.43 -15.68 -20.57
C ALA A 19 15.01 -15.90 -21.12
N PRO A 20 14.84 -16.56 -22.27
CA PRO A 20 13.51 -16.81 -22.83
C PRO A 20 12.80 -17.88 -22.00
N ARG A 21 11.96 -17.46 -21.04
CA ARG A 21 10.91 -18.33 -20.50
C ARG A 21 9.89 -18.57 -21.60
N LEU A 22 9.50 -19.84 -21.74
CA LEU A 22 8.69 -20.31 -22.86
C LEU A 22 7.31 -19.64 -22.82
N LEU A 23 6.88 -19.12 -23.98
CA LEU A 23 5.56 -18.53 -24.20
C LEU A 23 4.47 -19.35 -23.52
N ALA A 24 3.73 -18.72 -22.60
CA ALA A 24 2.45 -19.20 -22.08
C ALA A 24 1.45 -19.27 -23.25
N THR A 25 1.53 -20.36 -24.00
CA THR A 25 0.80 -20.54 -25.24
C THR A 25 -0.60 -21.05 -24.88
N ILE A 26 -1.64 -20.43 -25.46
CA ILE A 26 -3.08 -20.74 -25.29
C ILE A 26 -3.81 -19.92 -24.20
N TRP A 27 -3.82 -18.58 -24.32
CA TRP A 27 -4.94 -17.75 -23.82
C TRP A 27 -6.06 -17.68 -24.89
N HIS A 28 -6.64 -18.83 -25.25
CA HIS A 28 -7.66 -18.87 -26.30
C HIS A 28 -9.07 -18.58 -25.77
N ARG A 29 -9.54 -17.35 -26.03
CA ARG A 29 -10.94 -16.85 -25.98
C ARG A 29 -11.52 -16.42 -24.62
N ILE A 30 -11.10 -15.27 -24.09
CA ILE A 30 -11.97 -14.48 -23.19
C ILE A 30 -11.84 -12.98 -23.49
N VAL A 31 -12.76 -12.45 -24.32
CA VAL A 31 -13.48 -11.15 -24.26
C VAL A 31 -14.40 -11.13 -25.51
N PRO A 32 -15.73 -10.83 -25.44
CA PRO A 32 -16.67 -10.83 -24.30
C PRO A 32 -17.89 -11.77 -24.57
N PRO A 33 -18.93 -11.80 -23.70
CA PRO A 33 -19.96 -10.75 -23.71
C PRO A 33 -20.36 -10.22 -22.31
N ILE A 34 -20.54 -8.90 -22.22
CA ILE A 34 -21.32 -8.19 -21.19
C ILE A 34 -22.77 -8.10 -21.74
N PRO A 35 -23.89 -8.28 -20.99
CA PRO A 35 -24.11 -8.16 -19.52
C PRO A 35 -24.75 -9.45 -18.90
N ALA A 36 -25.27 -9.53 -17.66
CA ALA A 36 -25.52 -8.54 -16.60
C ALA A 36 -25.54 -9.16 -15.17
N ARG A 37 -25.41 -8.30 -14.15
CA ARG A 37 -25.62 -8.52 -12.69
C ARG A 37 -26.28 -9.85 -12.23
N ARG A 38 -25.50 -10.61 -11.45
CA ARG A 38 -25.89 -11.00 -10.09
C ARG A 38 -24.63 -11.17 -9.22
N ARG A 39 -24.47 -10.39 -8.15
CA ARG A 39 -23.40 -10.63 -7.16
C ARG A 39 -23.63 -11.99 -6.52
N HIS A 40 -22.61 -12.84 -6.50
CA HIS A 40 -22.30 -13.69 -5.36
C HIS A 40 -20.86 -13.34 -4.99
N ASP A 41 -20.63 -12.96 -3.74
CA ASP A 41 -19.29 -12.72 -3.23
C ASP A 41 -18.58 -14.05 -2.98
N ILE A 42 -17.25 -13.95 -2.77
CA ILE A 42 -16.31 -14.94 -2.20
C ILE A 42 -15.52 -15.74 -3.24
N ALA A 43 -14.24 -15.38 -3.40
CA ALA A 43 -13.11 -16.32 -3.38
C ALA A 43 -11.73 -15.64 -3.15
N LEU A 44 -11.59 -14.80 -2.12
CA LEU A 44 -10.30 -14.66 -1.40
C LEU A 44 -10.57 -14.93 0.08
N GLY A 45 -9.63 -15.62 0.74
CA GLY A 45 -9.85 -16.33 2.00
C GLY A 45 -10.15 -15.42 3.19
N GLY A 46 -11.44 -15.17 3.44
CA GLY A 46 -11.90 -14.50 4.66
C GLY A 46 -13.29 -15.00 5.07
N GLN A 47 -13.53 -15.09 6.38
CA GLN A 47 -14.89 -15.18 6.93
C GLN A 47 -15.78 -14.13 6.24
N PRO A 48 -17.04 -14.44 5.89
CA PRO A 48 -17.91 -13.46 5.26
C PRO A 48 -18.08 -12.29 6.24
N ALA A 49 -17.42 -11.17 5.93
CA ALA A 49 -17.42 -9.98 6.78
C ALA A 49 -18.86 -9.68 7.21
N ASP A 50 -19.07 -9.46 8.51
CA ASP A 50 -20.38 -9.22 9.12
C ASP A 50 -21.21 -8.29 8.22
N PRO A 51 -22.47 -8.64 7.86
CA PRO A 51 -23.35 -7.77 7.10
C PRO A 51 -23.36 -6.31 7.58
N ALA A 52 -23.23 -6.06 8.89
CA ALA A 52 -23.12 -4.71 9.42
C ALA A 52 -21.79 -4.03 9.04
N MET A 53 -20.66 -4.74 9.12
CA MET A 53 -19.35 -4.26 8.65
C MET A 53 -19.32 -3.98 7.15
N ARG A 54 -19.95 -4.83 6.33
CA ARG A 54 -20.11 -4.58 4.88
C ARG A 54 -20.90 -3.29 4.61
N MET A 55 -22.04 -3.12 5.30
CA MET A 55 -22.85 -1.89 5.17
C MET A 55 -22.11 -0.64 5.66
N ALA A 56 -21.25 -0.76 6.69
CA ALA A 56 -20.38 0.31 7.14
C ALA A 56 -19.36 0.71 6.07
N ILE A 57 -18.63 -0.26 5.48
CA ILE A 57 -17.68 0.00 4.39
C ILE A 57 -18.40 0.64 3.18
N ASP A 58 -19.55 0.10 2.76
CA ASP A 58 -20.36 0.65 1.66
C ASP A 58 -20.80 2.11 1.93
N ALA A 59 -21.12 2.46 3.17
CA ALA A 59 -21.52 3.81 3.55
C ALA A 59 -20.32 4.79 3.56
N VAL A 60 -19.16 4.34 4.04
CA VAL A 60 -17.93 5.12 4.11
C VAL A 60 -17.36 5.37 2.71
N GLU A 61 -17.26 4.32 1.88
CA GLU A 61 -16.86 4.39 0.47
C GLU A 61 -17.68 5.44 -0.30
N LYS A 62 -19.00 5.45 -0.05
CA LYS A 62 -19.92 6.40 -0.68
C LYS A 62 -19.56 7.85 -0.34
N VAL A 63 -19.07 8.19 0.86
CA VAL A 63 -18.62 9.56 1.16
C VAL A 63 -17.36 9.91 0.36
N PHE A 64 -16.34 9.05 0.38
CA PHE A 64 -15.10 9.29 -0.36
C PHE A 64 -15.33 9.43 -1.87
N VAL A 65 -16.09 8.53 -2.48
CA VAL A 65 -16.33 8.53 -3.94
C VAL A 65 -17.33 9.62 -4.35
N ARG A 66 -18.46 9.75 -3.65
CA ARG A 66 -19.53 10.70 -4.04
C ARG A 66 -19.19 12.13 -3.63
N ASP A 67 -18.70 12.36 -2.42
CA ASP A 67 -18.60 13.69 -1.83
C ASP A 67 -17.19 14.25 -1.95
N PHE A 68 -16.15 13.45 -1.73
CA PHE A 68 -14.75 13.93 -1.86
C PHE A 68 -14.22 13.83 -3.29
N LYS A 69 -14.85 13.02 -4.15
CA LYS A 69 -14.40 12.66 -5.51
C LYS A 69 -13.04 11.96 -5.51
N TRP A 70 -12.79 11.17 -4.48
CA TRP A 70 -11.58 10.37 -4.29
C TRP A 70 -11.81 8.93 -4.75
N SER A 71 -10.72 8.22 -5.09
CA SER A 71 -10.82 6.77 -5.30
C SER A 71 -10.89 6.06 -3.95
N PHE A 72 -11.47 4.86 -3.94
CA PHE A 72 -11.58 4.03 -2.74
C PHE A 72 -11.31 2.57 -3.12
N ARG A 73 -10.32 1.97 -2.46
CA ARG A 73 -9.96 0.55 -2.63
C ARG A 73 -10.12 -0.14 -1.28
N ARG A 74 -11.02 -1.12 -1.22
CA ARG A 74 -11.10 -2.08 -0.10
C ARG A 74 -9.82 -2.92 -0.11
N LEU A 75 -9.26 -3.17 1.06
CA LEU A 75 -8.14 -4.10 1.20
C LEU A 75 -8.69 -5.48 1.61
N PRO A 76 -7.92 -6.56 1.45
CA PRO A 76 -8.18 -7.84 2.12
C PRO A 76 -8.29 -7.66 3.64
N VAL A 77 -8.66 -8.74 4.36
CA VAL A 77 -8.67 -8.72 5.83
C VAL A 77 -7.23 -8.64 6.32
N SER A 78 -6.74 -7.41 6.54
CA SER A 78 -5.32 -7.18 6.69
C SER A 78 -4.78 -7.50 8.09
N LYS A 79 -3.56 -8.05 8.13
CA LYS A 79 -2.78 -8.32 9.35
C LYS A 79 -2.45 -7.05 10.14
N VAL A 80 -2.63 -5.87 9.53
CA VAL A 80 -2.22 -4.55 10.02
C VAL A 80 -3.40 -3.65 10.41
N GLY A 81 -4.62 -4.19 10.39
CA GLY A 81 -5.82 -3.51 10.90
C GLY A 81 -6.33 -2.38 10.01
N ILE A 82 -6.00 -2.38 8.72
CA ILE A 82 -6.45 -1.39 7.73
C ILE A 82 -7.48 -2.08 6.81
N ASP A 83 -8.72 -1.60 6.82
CA ASP A 83 -9.85 -2.21 6.11
C ASP A 83 -9.98 -1.68 4.66
N ALA A 84 -9.49 -0.46 4.39
CA ALA A 84 -9.50 0.16 3.07
C ALA A 84 -8.44 1.26 2.94
N ARG A 85 -8.18 1.72 1.71
CA ARG A 85 -7.48 2.98 1.43
C ARG A 85 -8.33 3.88 0.53
N ALA A 86 -8.44 5.16 0.88
CA ALA A 86 -8.90 6.19 -0.05
C ALA A 86 -7.68 6.82 -0.74
N GLU A 87 -7.82 7.22 -2.00
CA GLU A 87 -6.78 7.93 -2.73
C GLU A 87 -7.26 9.33 -3.12
N ILE A 88 -6.48 10.34 -2.74
CA ILE A 88 -6.76 11.73 -3.11
C ILE A 88 -6.59 11.88 -4.63
N LEU A 89 -7.65 12.33 -5.29
CA LEU A 89 -7.62 12.66 -6.71
C LEU A 89 -7.66 14.18 -6.90
N ASP A 90 -6.77 14.72 -7.73
CA ASP A 90 -6.90 16.10 -8.25
C ASP A 90 -7.65 16.04 -9.58
N SER A 91 -8.86 16.59 -9.61
CA SER A 91 -9.68 16.68 -10.83
C SER A 91 -9.93 15.31 -11.50
N GLY A 92 -9.91 14.23 -10.70
CA GLY A 92 -10.02 12.83 -11.13
C GLY A 92 -8.68 12.16 -11.50
N ARG A 93 -7.55 12.87 -11.40
CA ARG A 93 -6.20 12.31 -11.64
C ARG A 93 -5.61 11.73 -10.35
N PRO A 94 -4.99 10.54 -10.39
CA PRO A 94 -4.34 9.94 -9.23
C PRO A 94 -3.18 10.82 -8.75
N THR A 95 -3.00 10.93 -7.43
CA THR A 95 -1.90 11.71 -6.83
C THR A 95 -0.88 10.84 -6.10
N GLY A 96 -1.19 9.56 -5.86
CA GLY A 96 -0.39 8.67 -5.00
C GLY A 96 -0.52 8.96 -3.49
N LYS A 97 -1.29 10.00 -3.09
CA LYS A 97 -1.61 10.26 -1.69
C LYS A 97 -2.72 9.31 -1.22
N PHE A 98 -2.34 8.34 -0.39
CA PHE A 98 -3.28 7.41 0.23
C PHE A 98 -3.64 7.84 1.65
N LEU A 99 -4.93 7.73 1.98
CA LEU A 99 -5.47 7.79 3.34
C LEU A 99 -5.87 6.37 3.75
N PRO A 100 -5.10 5.69 4.61
CA PRO A 100 -5.48 4.39 5.16
C PRO A 100 -6.67 4.53 6.10
N LEU A 101 -7.59 3.57 6.06
CA LEU A 101 -8.83 3.59 6.83
C LEU A 101 -8.96 2.32 7.67
N GLN A 102 -9.17 2.49 8.97
CA GLN A 102 -9.71 1.43 9.82
C GLN A 102 -11.20 1.73 10.06
N ILE A 103 -12.08 0.83 9.65
CA ILE A 103 -13.54 1.04 9.67
C ILE A 103 -14.14 0.15 10.75
N ARG A 104 -15.03 0.67 11.58
CA ARG A 104 -15.75 -0.12 12.59
C ARG A 104 -17.25 0.15 12.52
N SER A 105 -18.02 -0.92 12.33
CA SER A 105 -19.47 -0.89 12.44
C SER A 105 -19.90 -0.92 13.91
N ILE A 106 -20.66 0.09 14.35
CA ILE A 106 -21.16 0.16 15.72
C ILE A 106 -22.68 0.35 15.70
N PRO A 107 -23.47 -0.65 16.16
CA PRO A 107 -24.90 -0.47 16.31
C PRO A 107 -25.20 0.50 17.46
N SER A 108 -26.19 1.37 17.25
CA SER A 108 -26.75 2.29 18.25
C SER A 108 -25.78 3.35 18.81
N TRP A 109 -25.39 4.30 17.94
CA TRP A 109 -24.85 5.60 18.40
C TRP A 109 -25.85 6.43 19.25
N VAL A 110 -27.14 6.05 19.19
CA VAL A 110 -28.31 6.91 19.44
C VAL A 110 -28.46 7.42 20.88
N GLU A 111 -27.87 6.78 21.90
CA GLU A 111 -28.12 7.16 23.31
C GLU A 111 -27.18 8.23 23.90
N ALA A 112 -25.98 8.45 23.33
CA ALA A 112 -24.94 9.22 24.03
C ALA A 112 -24.67 10.63 23.49
N GLY A 113 -24.69 10.85 22.17
CA GLY A 113 -24.37 12.14 21.54
C GLY A 113 -22.90 12.63 21.67
N GLY A 114 -22.19 12.24 22.73
CA GLY A 114 -20.81 12.61 23.07
C GLY A 114 -19.75 11.82 22.32
N ASP A 115 -18.57 11.66 22.91
CA ASP A 115 -17.42 11.06 22.21
C ASP A 115 -17.41 9.54 22.28
N TYR A 116 -16.76 8.89 21.31
CA TYR A 116 -16.55 7.44 21.30
C TYR A 116 -15.13 7.09 21.74
N ILE A 117 -14.96 6.09 22.62
CA ILE A 117 -13.64 5.55 22.94
C ILE A 117 -13.41 4.32 22.06
N HIS A 118 -12.61 4.50 21.01
CA HIS A 118 -12.14 3.41 20.17
C HIS A 118 -10.96 2.70 20.84
N ARG A 119 -10.84 1.39 20.62
CA ARG A 119 -9.74 0.58 21.15
C ARG A 119 -9.18 -0.33 20.06
N GLY A 120 -7.87 -0.53 20.08
CA GLY A 120 -7.18 -1.40 19.14
C GLY A 120 -6.00 -2.14 19.77
N GLU A 121 -5.52 -3.14 19.05
CA GLU A 121 -4.34 -3.92 19.40
C GLU A 121 -3.05 -3.12 19.21
N ARG A 122 -2.06 -3.32 20.09
CA ARG A 122 -0.78 -2.59 20.04
C ARG A 122 -0.04 -2.78 18.72
N SER A 123 -0.06 -4.00 18.20
CA SER A 123 0.48 -4.41 16.88
C SER A 123 0.08 -3.48 15.74
N HIS A 124 -1.19 -3.07 15.68
CA HIS A 124 -1.68 -2.15 14.66
C HIS A 124 -1.06 -0.75 14.82
N LEU A 125 -1.07 -0.18 16.02
CA LEU A 125 -0.52 1.16 16.27
C LEU A 125 0.99 1.19 16.04
N ASP A 126 1.70 0.13 16.45
CA ASP A 126 3.14 -0.05 16.20
C ASP A 126 3.43 -0.10 14.70
N TYR A 127 2.64 -0.86 13.92
CA TYR A 127 2.78 -0.91 12.46
C TYR A 127 2.54 0.48 11.83
N TRP A 128 1.42 1.14 12.15
CA TRP A 128 1.11 2.46 11.60
C TRP A 128 2.19 3.49 11.92
N ALA A 129 2.73 3.45 13.14
CA ALA A 129 3.83 4.31 13.57
C ALA A 129 5.15 4.03 12.83
N LYS A 130 5.49 2.77 12.55
CA LYS A 130 6.69 2.38 11.79
C LYS A 130 6.63 2.88 10.34
N HIS A 131 5.47 2.72 9.69
CA HIS A 131 5.27 3.09 8.29
C HIS A 131 4.80 4.54 8.07
N LEU A 132 4.74 5.35 9.14
CA LEU A 132 4.24 6.73 9.12
C LEU A 132 2.83 6.88 8.51
N LEU A 133 2.01 5.83 8.61
CA LEU A 133 0.68 5.77 8.01
C LEU A 133 -0.30 6.64 8.81
N PRO A 134 -0.90 7.69 8.21
CA PRO A 134 -1.83 8.59 8.89
C PRO A 134 -3.23 7.97 8.96
N VAL A 135 -3.37 6.81 9.60
CA VAL A 135 -4.59 5.99 9.59
C VAL A 135 -5.76 6.78 10.16
N CYS A 136 -6.85 6.84 9.39
CA CYS A 136 -8.11 7.39 9.87
C CYS A 136 -9.00 6.26 10.40
N ILE A 137 -9.36 6.36 11.68
CA ILE A 137 -10.39 5.51 12.28
C ILE A 137 -11.74 6.10 11.89
N VAL A 138 -12.61 5.28 11.33
CA VAL A 138 -13.98 5.64 10.96
C VAL A 138 -14.97 4.73 11.69
N ILE A 139 -15.81 5.36 12.51
CA ILE A 139 -16.90 4.71 13.24
C ILE A 139 -18.19 4.95 12.47
N ALA A 140 -18.86 3.89 12.04
CA ALA A 140 -20.07 3.97 11.23
C ALA A 140 -21.25 3.22 11.89
N ASP A 141 -22.35 3.93 12.11
CA ASP A 141 -23.65 3.32 12.40
C ASP A 141 -24.45 3.24 11.08
N ALA A 142 -24.36 2.09 10.42
CA ALA A 142 -25.02 1.85 9.14
C ALA A 142 -26.57 1.91 9.19
N ARG A 143 -27.18 1.95 10.40
CA ARG A 143 -28.64 2.10 10.56
C ARG A 143 -29.07 3.56 10.62
N SER A 144 -28.34 4.39 11.39
CA SER A 144 -28.64 5.83 11.48
C SER A 144 -28.00 6.65 10.36
N GLY A 145 -27.00 6.09 9.67
CA GLY A 145 -26.19 6.80 8.66
C GLY A 145 -25.17 7.77 9.26
N ILE A 146 -25.04 7.81 10.59
CA ILE A 146 -24.06 8.63 11.29
C ILE A 146 -22.69 7.95 11.14
N MET A 147 -21.74 8.68 10.58
CA MET A 147 -20.34 8.30 10.48
C MET A 147 -19.48 9.36 11.15
N ARG A 148 -18.49 8.93 11.91
CA ARG A 148 -17.56 9.79 12.65
C ARG A 148 -16.14 9.32 12.46
N TRP A 149 -15.18 10.23 12.59
CA TRP A 149 -13.80 9.92 12.29
C TRP A 149 -12.79 10.61 13.23
N GLN A 150 -11.62 10.01 13.37
CA GLN A 150 -10.46 10.65 13.96
C GLN A 150 -9.20 10.02 13.35
N ARG A 151 -8.15 10.82 13.13
CA ARG A 151 -6.84 10.31 12.74
C ARG A 151 -6.15 9.71 13.97
N ALA A 152 -5.65 8.47 13.86
CA ALA A 152 -4.76 7.92 14.86
C ALA A 152 -3.40 8.62 14.76
N ASP A 153 -2.93 9.18 15.87
CA ASP A 153 -1.57 9.71 16.00
C ASP A 153 -1.01 9.42 17.40
N LYS A 154 0.32 9.46 17.56
CA LYS A 154 0.97 9.18 18.86
C LYS A 154 0.62 10.17 19.98
N GLY A 155 0.01 11.31 19.66
CA GLY A 155 -0.44 12.30 20.65
C GLY A 155 -1.88 12.08 21.14
N ASN A 156 -2.69 11.33 20.39
CA ASN A 156 -4.11 11.11 20.68
C ASN A 156 -4.49 9.63 20.92
N CYS A 157 -3.61 8.69 20.61
CA CYS A 157 -3.67 7.29 21.04
C CYS A 157 -2.98 7.13 22.41
N ALA A 158 -3.74 6.78 23.45
CA ALA A 158 -3.22 6.43 24.76
C ALA A 158 -2.93 4.92 24.82
N GLU A 159 -1.69 4.54 25.13
CA GLU A 159 -1.32 3.13 25.35
C GLU A 159 -1.95 2.59 26.63
N THR A 160 -2.40 1.33 26.58
CA THR A 160 -3.00 0.60 27.70
C THR A 160 -2.27 -0.74 27.91
N GLU A 161 -2.62 -1.47 28.97
CA GLU A 161 -2.03 -2.80 29.24
C GLU A 161 -2.32 -3.81 28.10
N SER A 162 -3.50 -3.71 27.47
CA SER A 162 -3.97 -4.66 26.44
C SER A 162 -3.88 -4.13 25.00
N GLY A 163 -3.42 -2.90 24.78
CA GLY A 163 -3.39 -2.28 23.46
C GLY A 163 -3.29 -0.76 23.54
N TRP A 164 -4.23 -0.08 22.90
CA TRP A 164 -4.37 1.38 22.95
C TRP A 164 -5.83 1.79 22.86
N GLU A 165 -6.12 3.02 23.30
CA GLU A 165 -7.41 3.66 23.13
C GLU A 165 -7.29 5.09 22.62
N MET A 166 -8.31 5.57 21.92
CA MET A 166 -8.38 6.95 21.46
C MET A 166 -9.82 7.47 21.51
N VAL A 167 -9.95 8.78 21.62
CA VAL A 167 -11.25 9.46 21.52
C VAL A 167 -11.55 9.78 20.07
N VAL A 168 -12.70 9.34 19.55
CA VAL A 168 -13.29 9.77 18.28
C VAL A 168 -14.37 10.82 18.61
N PRO A 169 -14.12 12.13 18.39
CA PRO A 169 -14.98 13.19 18.90
C PRO A 169 -16.36 13.25 18.27
N ALA A 170 -17.32 13.77 19.02
CA ALA A 170 -18.70 13.94 18.57
C ALA A 170 -18.86 14.88 17.37
N ALA A 171 -18.02 15.90 17.31
CA ALA A 171 -18.03 16.93 16.28
C ALA A 171 -17.44 16.45 14.94
N ASN A 172 -16.63 15.39 14.95
CA ASN A 172 -15.93 14.90 13.76
C ASN A 172 -16.84 14.00 12.91
N VAL A 173 -17.89 14.58 12.35
CA VAL A 173 -18.78 13.90 11.41
C VAL A 173 -18.04 13.67 10.09
N LEU A 174 -18.17 12.47 9.52
CA LEU A 174 -17.63 12.15 8.20
C LEU A 174 -18.66 12.55 7.12
N ASP A 175 -18.64 13.83 6.76
CA ASP A 175 -19.44 14.42 5.69
C ASP A 175 -18.56 15.19 4.69
N ALA A 176 -19.17 15.81 3.67
CA ALA A 176 -18.47 16.58 2.64
C ALA A 176 -17.51 17.67 3.18
N ASN A 177 -17.75 18.22 4.37
CA ASN A 177 -16.89 19.24 4.98
C ASN A 177 -15.59 18.63 5.54
N ALA A 178 -15.62 17.36 5.95
CA ALA A 178 -14.45 16.68 6.50
C ALA A 178 -13.30 16.53 5.47
N LYS A 179 -13.56 16.64 4.16
CA LYS A 179 -12.52 16.58 3.10
C LYS A 179 -11.33 17.49 3.42
N PHE A 180 -11.60 18.72 3.86
CA PHE A 180 -10.55 19.71 4.13
C PHE A 180 -9.60 19.29 5.25
N CYS A 181 -10.05 18.47 6.19
CA CYS A 181 -9.22 17.95 7.28
C CYS A 181 -8.25 16.83 6.86
N PHE A 182 -8.43 16.27 5.65
CA PHE A 182 -7.62 15.16 5.13
C PHE A 182 -6.61 15.58 4.04
N ASP A 183 -6.85 16.67 3.31
CA ASP A 183 -5.97 17.11 2.21
C ASP A 183 -4.56 17.51 2.70
N GLU A 184 -4.51 18.22 3.82
CA GLU A 184 -3.28 18.63 4.51
C GLU A 184 -2.67 17.52 5.38
N ALA A 185 -3.40 16.41 5.58
CA ALA A 185 -3.04 15.35 6.53
C ALA A 185 -2.03 14.33 5.97
N VAL A 186 -2.01 14.15 4.65
CA VAL A 186 -1.18 13.16 3.96
C VAL A 186 0.11 13.83 3.49
N ALA A 187 1.25 13.20 3.82
CA ALA A 187 2.57 13.65 3.40
C ALA A 187 2.63 13.88 1.87
N SER A 188 3.36 14.90 1.44
CA SER A 188 3.47 15.29 0.03
C SER A 188 4.85 15.05 -0.58
N ASP A 189 5.82 14.59 0.21
CA ASP A 189 7.13 14.20 -0.29
C ASP A 189 7.08 12.79 -0.92
N GLN A 190 7.84 12.61 -2.00
CA GLN A 190 7.79 11.39 -2.80
C GLN A 190 8.17 10.12 -2.01
N GLU A 191 9.09 10.23 -1.05
CA GLU A 191 9.54 9.06 -0.29
C GLU A 191 8.44 8.56 0.66
N SER A 192 7.77 9.46 1.39
CA SER A 192 6.64 9.10 2.26
C SER A 192 5.46 8.51 1.47
N LEU A 193 5.22 9.00 0.25
CA LEU A 193 4.22 8.41 -0.65
C LEU A 193 4.58 6.98 -1.05
N MET A 194 5.83 6.75 -1.46
CA MET A 194 6.30 5.40 -1.81
C MET A 194 6.28 4.44 -0.62
N ARG A 195 6.77 4.86 0.56
CA ARG A 195 6.70 4.07 1.79
C ARG A 195 5.25 3.72 2.16
N SER A 196 4.33 4.68 2.03
CA SER A 196 2.90 4.45 2.28
C SER A 196 2.29 3.46 1.28
N ALA A 197 2.65 3.57 -0.01
CA ALA A 197 2.19 2.65 -1.04
C ALA A 197 2.66 1.21 -0.77
N PHE A 198 3.94 1.03 -0.46
CA PHE A 198 4.55 -0.27 -0.17
C PHE A 198 3.95 -0.89 1.11
N ALA A 199 3.75 -0.11 2.18
CA ALA A 199 3.10 -0.61 3.39
C ALA A 199 1.62 -1.02 3.16
N LEU A 200 0.88 -0.25 2.36
CA LEU A 200 -0.52 -0.53 2.06
C LEU A 200 -0.73 -1.69 1.08
N ASP A 201 0.23 -1.96 0.20
CA ASP A 201 0.21 -3.08 -0.75
C ASP A 201 1.08 -4.27 -0.29
N ARG A 202 1.61 -4.28 0.95
CA ARG A 202 2.48 -5.36 1.44
C ARG A 202 1.92 -6.75 1.17
N GLU A 203 0.66 -7.00 1.52
CA GLU A 203 -0.01 -8.29 1.28
C GLU A 203 -0.17 -8.60 -0.22
N LEU A 204 -0.38 -7.60 -1.08
CA LEU A 204 -0.42 -7.81 -2.54
C LEU A 204 0.97 -8.09 -3.10
N MET A 205 2.02 -7.45 -2.57
CA MET A 205 3.40 -7.74 -2.97
C MET A 205 3.81 -9.15 -2.54
N GLU A 206 3.44 -9.59 -1.33
CA GLU A 206 3.63 -10.97 -0.84
C GLU A 206 2.95 -12.01 -1.77
N GLU A 207 1.73 -11.75 -2.24
CA GLU A 207 1.01 -12.67 -3.17
C GLU A 207 1.52 -12.64 -4.61
N VAL A 208 2.08 -11.51 -5.07
CA VAL A 208 2.70 -11.38 -6.41
C VAL A 208 4.10 -11.98 -6.45
N GLN A 209 4.76 -12.15 -5.29
CA GLN A 209 6.10 -12.70 -5.20
C GLN A 209 6.16 -14.14 -5.74
N ASP A 210 7.11 -14.37 -6.65
CA ASP A 210 7.30 -15.64 -7.37
C ASP A 210 6.08 -16.14 -8.19
N GLN A 211 5.05 -15.30 -8.40
CA GLN A 211 3.87 -15.61 -9.21
C GLN A 211 3.83 -14.83 -10.53
N THR A 212 3.50 -15.50 -11.64
CA THR A 212 3.12 -14.81 -12.88
C THR A 212 1.85 -14.01 -12.63
N THR A 213 1.91 -12.69 -12.78
CA THR A 213 0.81 -11.78 -12.45
C THR A 213 0.43 -10.92 -13.65
N PHE A 214 -0.87 -10.78 -13.92
CA PHE A 214 -1.40 -9.91 -14.96
C PHE A 214 -2.32 -8.83 -14.41
N PHE A 215 -2.06 -7.57 -14.79
CA PHE A 215 -2.97 -6.45 -14.55
C PHE A 215 -3.68 -6.11 -15.86
N VAL A 216 -5.01 -6.23 -15.86
CA VAL A 216 -5.86 -5.85 -16.99
C VAL A 216 -6.58 -4.55 -16.66
N TRP A 217 -6.45 -3.56 -17.55
CA TRP A 217 -7.07 -2.23 -17.42
C TRP A 217 -7.97 -1.91 -18.62
N ASP A 218 -9.13 -1.33 -18.34
CA ASP A 218 -9.99 -0.71 -19.35
C ASP A 218 -9.67 0.80 -19.46
N GLU A 219 -9.27 1.25 -20.65
CA GLU A 219 -9.14 2.67 -21.03
C GLU A 219 -10.33 3.10 -21.89
N TRP A 220 -10.97 4.23 -21.58
CA TRP A 220 -11.96 4.88 -22.44
C TRP A 220 -11.84 6.41 -22.47
N GLY A 221 -12.42 7.03 -23.51
CA GLY A 221 -12.67 8.48 -23.59
C GLY A 221 -11.89 9.22 -24.68
N ASP A 222 -12.60 9.97 -25.53
CA ASP A 222 -12.02 10.58 -26.74
C ASP A 222 -11.05 11.77 -26.51
N THR A 223 -11.15 12.48 -25.38
CA THR A 223 -10.39 13.74 -25.12
C THR A 223 -9.38 13.61 -23.97
N THR A 224 -9.62 12.69 -23.05
CA THR A 224 -8.78 12.44 -21.87
C THR A 224 -9.00 11.00 -21.47
N ALA A 225 -7.94 10.20 -21.50
CA ALA A 225 -8.01 8.80 -21.13
C ALA A 225 -8.51 8.63 -19.70
N ILE A 226 -9.41 7.69 -19.52
CA ILE A 226 -9.94 7.26 -18.23
C ILE A 226 -9.61 5.78 -18.07
N PHE A 227 -8.74 5.48 -17.12
CA PHE A 227 -8.35 4.12 -16.75
C PHE A 227 -9.25 3.62 -15.62
N SER A 228 -9.75 2.39 -15.77
CA SER A 228 -10.83 1.85 -14.95
C SER A 228 -10.82 0.32 -14.87
N ASN A 229 -11.68 -0.23 -14.00
CA ASN A 229 -11.96 -1.67 -13.91
C ASN A 229 -10.67 -2.52 -13.88
N LEU A 230 -9.76 -2.21 -12.95
CA LEU A 230 -8.53 -2.98 -12.80
C LEU A 230 -8.88 -4.39 -12.34
N GLN A 231 -8.45 -5.38 -13.12
CA GLN A 231 -8.54 -6.80 -12.80
C GLN A 231 -7.12 -7.34 -12.62
N ILE A 232 -6.86 -8.01 -11.51
CA ILE A 232 -5.58 -8.63 -11.20
C ILE A 232 -5.77 -10.14 -11.17
N TYR A 233 -4.95 -10.84 -11.94
CA TYR A 233 -4.87 -12.30 -12.01
C TYR A 233 -3.49 -12.71 -11.47
N ILE A 234 -3.44 -13.64 -10.52
CA ILE A 234 -2.21 -14.10 -9.86
C ILE A 234 -2.06 -15.61 -10.04
N GLY A 235 -0.91 -16.05 -10.55
CA GLY A 235 -0.58 -17.45 -10.80
C GLY A 235 -0.94 -17.94 -12.21
N GLU A 236 -0.51 -19.17 -12.54
CA GLU A 236 -0.64 -19.77 -13.88
C GLU A 236 -2.01 -20.41 -14.17
N ASP A 237 -2.96 -20.31 -13.24
CA ASP A 237 -4.14 -21.19 -13.12
C ASP A 237 -5.19 -21.10 -14.25
N GLY A 238 -5.02 -20.22 -15.25
CA GLY A 238 -5.94 -20.10 -16.38
C GLY A 238 -7.39 -19.77 -15.98
N ARG A 239 -7.58 -19.04 -14.88
CA ARG A 239 -8.89 -18.75 -14.29
C ARG A 239 -9.67 -17.73 -15.13
N ASP A 240 -10.95 -18.03 -15.37
CA ASP A 240 -11.89 -17.12 -16.05
C ASP A 240 -12.23 -15.87 -15.20
N GLU A 241 -11.99 -15.93 -13.87
CA GLU A 241 -12.26 -14.85 -12.92
C GLU A 241 -10.96 -14.33 -12.29
N PRO A 242 -10.77 -13.00 -12.19
CA PRO A 242 -9.62 -12.40 -11.51
C PRO A 242 -9.73 -12.52 -10.00
N ASP A 243 -8.59 -12.71 -9.34
CA ASP A 243 -8.47 -12.81 -7.89
C ASP A 243 -8.81 -11.47 -7.21
N ILE A 244 -8.53 -10.33 -7.87
CA ILE A 244 -8.88 -8.99 -7.38
C ILE A 244 -9.54 -8.16 -8.48
N ARG A 245 -10.64 -7.46 -8.14
CA ARG A 245 -11.24 -6.41 -8.97
C ARG A 245 -11.29 -5.08 -8.22
N ILE A 246 -10.93 -3.99 -8.89
CA ILE A 246 -10.95 -2.64 -8.32
C ILE A 246 -11.62 -1.69 -9.31
N ASP A 247 -12.78 -1.14 -8.91
CA ASP A 247 -13.64 -0.26 -9.71
C ASP A 247 -13.07 1.18 -9.80
N TYR A 248 -11.83 1.30 -10.30
CA TYR A 248 -11.17 2.59 -10.53
C TYR A 248 -11.90 3.43 -11.60
N LEU A 249 -11.76 4.76 -11.51
CA LEU A 249 -12.20 5.72 -12.51
C LEU A 249 -11.23 6.92 -12.54
N LEU A 250 -10.09 6.74 -13.20
CA LEU A 250 -8.92 7.61 -13.07
C LEU A 250 -8.58 8.31 -14.38
N ARG A 251 -8.50 9.64 -14.36
CA ARG A 251 -8.01 10.43 -15.49
C ARG A 251 -6.49 10.44 -15.50
N ALA A 252 -5.87 10.15 -16.63
CA ALA A 252 -4.43 10.31 -16.81
C ALA A 252 -4.09 10.60 -18.27
N ASP A 253 -2.86 11.02 -18.53
CA ASP A 253 -2.39 11.22 -19.92
C ASP A 253 -1.93 9.90 -20.56
N ASN A 254 -1.68 8.87 -19.75
CA ASN A 254 -1.30 7.52 -20.14
C ASN A 254 -1.35 6.57 -18.92
N LEU A 255 -1.34 5.25 -19.17
CA LEU A 255 -1.37 4.23 -18.13
C LEU A 255 -0.12 4.22 -17.23
N HIS A 256 1.02 4.71 -17.70
CA HIS A 256 2.26 4.77 -16.91
C HIS A 256 2.15 5.78 -15.75
N ASP A 257 1.46 6.90 -15.96
CA ASP A 257 1.16 7.90 -14.91
C ASP A 257 0.24 7.34 -13.82
N VAL A 258 -0.61 6.35 -14.16
CA VAL A 258 -1.43 5.60 -13.20
C VAL A 258 -0.57 4.58 -12.46
N MET A 259 0.09 3.68 -13.19
CA MET A 259 0.89 2.59 -12.60
C MET A 259 1.97 3.11 -11.65
N THR A 260 2.70 4.17 -12.01
CA THR A 260 3.76 4.73 -11.16
C THR A 260 3.27 5.43 -9.89
N ARG A 261 2.01 5.89 -9.85
CA ARG A 261 1.40 6.49 -8.63
C ARG A 261 0.69 5.46 -7.76
N LEU A 262 0.05 4.46 -8.36
CA LEU A 262 -0.74 3.46 -7.63
C LEU A 262 0.07 2.25 -7.15
N PHE A 263 1.01 1.82 -7.99
CA PHE A 263 1.80 0.60 -7.83
C PHE A 263 3.28 0.91 -8.06
N PRO A 264 3.88 1.86 -7.31
CA PRO A 264 5.29 2.24 -7.48
C PRO A 264 6.27 1.08 -7.21
N TRP A 265 5.80 0.01 -6.56
CA TRP A 265 6.52 -1.24 -6.33
C TRP A 265 6.63 -2.15 -7.56
N ALA A 266 5.84 -1.90 -8.61
CA ALA A 266 5.74 -2.78 -9.78
C ALA A 266 6.68 -2.36 -10.94
N THR A 267 7.30 -3.34 -11.57
CA THR A 267 7.69 -3.29 -12.99
C THR A 267 6.58 -3.93 -13.82
N TYR A 268 6.51 -3.59 -15.11
CA TYR A 268 5.54 -4.23 -15.99
C TYR A 268 5.97 -4.14 -17.46
N SER A 269 5.44 -5.06 -18.27
CA SER A 269 5.51 -5.04 -19.73
C SER A 269 4.14 -5.33 -20.33
N TYR A 270 3.93 -5.05 -21.62
CA TYR A 270 2.70 -5.46 -22.30
C TYR A 270 2.77 -6.94 -22.68
N ALA A 271 1.94 -7.78 -22.03
CA ALA A 271 1.82 -9.20 -22.36
C ALA A 271 1.17 -9.40 -23.74
N GLU A 272 0.26 -8.50 -24.12
CA GLU A 272 -0.43 -8.51 -25.40
C GLU A 272 -0.47 -7.10 -26.02
N PRO A 273 -0.59 -6.97 -27.35
CA PRO A 273 -0.97 -5.72 -27.99
C PRO A 273 -2.33 -5.22 -27.46
N ILE A 274 -2.48 -3.91 -27.32
CA ILE A 274 -3.73 -3.26 -26.89
C ILE A 274 -4.88 -3.70 -27.80
N LYS A 275 -5.99 -4.15 -27.18
CA LYS A 275 -7.18 -4.63 -27.90
C LYS A 275 -8.29 -3.59 -27.81
N GLU A 276 -8.72 -3.07 -28.96
CA GLU A 276 -9.85 -2.13 -29.04
C GLU A 276 -11.18 -2.89 -29.23
N TYR A 277 -12.15 -2.59 -28.38
CA TYR A 277 -13.52 -3.12 -28.45
C TYR A 277 -14.51 -1.98 -28.70
N SER A 278 -15.43 -2.22 -29.65
CA SER A 278 -16.51 -1.28 -30.02
C SER A 278 -16.07 0.13 -30.46
N GLU A 279 -14.78 0.34 -30.78
CA GLU A 279 -14.17 1.66 -31.07
C GLU A 279 -14.26 2.68 -29.89
N GLU A 280 -14.55 2.18 -28.69
CA GLU A 280 -14.84 2.97 -27.48
C GLU A 280 -13.94 2.60 -26.27
N VAL A 281 -13.53 1.33 -26.15
CA VAL A 281 -12.72 0.83 -25.03
C VAL A 281 -11.44 0.17 -25.56
N ALA A 282 -10.30 0.59 -25.03
CA ALA A 282 -9.02 -0.08 -25.23
C ALA A 282 -8.67 -0.90 -23.99
N VAL A 283 -8.27 -2.16 -24.17
CA VAL A 283 -7.91 -3.08 -23.08
C VAL A 283 -6.39 -3.28 -23.09
N HIS A 284 -5.78 -3.02 -21.93
CA HIS A 284 -4.34 -3.16 -21.70
C HIS A 284 -4.11 -4.39 -20.84
N VAL A 285 -3.33 -5.34 -21.32
CA VAL A 285 -2.92 -6.53 -20.56
C VAL A 285 -1.44 -6.40 -20.25
N LEU A 286 -1.13 -6.17 -18.98
CA LEU A 286 0.23 -6.00 -18.49
C LEU A 286 0.68 -7.27 -17.76
N GLU A 287 1.84 -7.80 -18.11
CA GLU A 287 2.58 -8.73 -17.24
C GLU A 287 3.29 -7.87 -16.19
N VAL A 288 3.12 -8.21 -14.91
CA VAL A 288 3.57 -7.41 -13.77
C VAL A 288 4.50 -8.22 -12.89
N GLU A 289 5.64 -7.63 -12.55
CA GLU A 289 6.65 -8.21 -11.67
C GLU A 289 6.94 -7.25 -10.50
N LEU A 290 7.50 -7.78 -9.41
CA LEU A 290 8.05 -6.95 -8.35
C LEU A 290 9.31 -6.23 -8.82
N ARG A 291 9.51 -5.01 -8.32
CA ARG A 291 10.82 -4.34 -8.38
C ARG A 291 11.79 -5.00 -7.40
N PRO A 292 13.10 -5.02 -7.71
CA PRO A 292 14.12 -5.37 -6.72
C PRO A 292 14.05 -4.52 -5.45
N GLU A 293 13.65 -3.24 -5.55
CA GLU A 293 13.42 -2.39 -4.38
C GLU A 293 12.19 -2.78 -3.55
N ALA A 294 11.20 -3.47 -4.15
CA ALA A 294 10.04 -4.01 -3.46
C ALA A 294 10.35 -5.36 -2.79
N GLU A 295 11.12 -6.22 -3.45
CA GLU A 295 11.67 -7.45 -2.87
C GLU A 295 12.54 -7.15 -1.65
N ALA A 296 13.49 -6.22 -1.78
CA ALA A 296 14.35 -5.78 -0.68
C ALA A 296 13.57 -5.10 0.46
N TYR A 297 12.43 -4.46 0.16
CA TYR A 297 11.53 -3.94 1.18
C TYR A 297 10.85 -5.08 1.95
N LEU A 298 10.36 -6.13 1.28
CA LEU A 298 9.78 -7.32 1.95
C LEU A 298 10.83 -8.05 2.81
N GLU A 299 12.04 -8.25 2.31
CA GLU A 299 13.14 -8.87 3.06
C GLU A 299 13.50 -8.06 4.31
N ALA A 300 13.64 -6.74 4.18
CA ALA A 300 13.93 -5.85 5.32
C ALA A 300 12.78 -5.85 6.33
N GLU A 301 11.53 -5.86 5.86
CA GLU A 301 10.33 -5.96 6.69
C GLU A 301 10.27 -7.26 7.50
N ASP A 302 10.58 -8.40 6.88
CA ASP A 302 10.59 -9.70 7.55
C ASP A 302 11.72 -9.81 8.58
N PHE A 303 12.91 -9.27 8.27
CA PHE A 303 13.98 -9.12 9.26
C PHE A 303 13.56 -8.24 10.45
N LEU A 304 12.92 -7.09 10.19
CA LEU A 304 12.44 -6.16 11.22
C LEU A 304 11.31 -6.75 12.09
N VAL A 305 10.56 -7.72 11.57
CA VAL A 305 9.54 -8.48 12.32
C VAL A 305 10.15 -9.64 13.10
N ALA A 306 11.10 -10.37 12.51
CA ALA A 306 11.79 -11.49 13.16
C ALA A 306 12.72 -11.03 14.30
N GLY A 307 13.30 -9.84 14.17
CA GLY A 307 14.31 -9.31 15.09
C GLY A 307 15.73 -9.75 14.72
N TYR A 308 16.71 -9.33 15.53
CA TYR A 308 18.09 -9.73 15.32
C TYR A 308 18.23 -11.26 15.51
N PRO A 309 18.84 -11.99 14.57
CA PRO A 309 18.99 -13.45 14.65
C PRO A 309 19.88 -13.87 15.83
N ASP A 310 19.66 -15.09 16.35
CA ASP A 310 20.51 -15.68 17.38
C ASP A 310 21.83 -16.15 16.72
N GLU A 311 22.80 -15.23 16.64
CA GLU A 311 24.12 -15.43 16.06
C GLU A 311 25.18 -15.59 17.15
N GLU A 312 26.11 -16.53 16.95
CA GLU A 312 27.28 -16.66 17.82
C GLU A 312 28.17 -15.42 17.73
N GLU A 313 28.61 -14.89 18.88
CA GLU A 313 29.56 -13.78 18.92
C GLU A 313 30.83 -14.15 18.13
N PRO A 314 31.25 -13.34 17.13
CA PRO A 314 32.40 -13.68 16.32
C PRO A 314 33.65 -13.73 17.20
N CYS A 315 34.31 -14.91 17.21
CA CYS A 315 35.49 -15.11 18.04
C CYS A 315 36.54 -14.04 17.73
N ALA A 316 36.90 -13.25 18.75
CA ALA A 316 37.95 -12.26 18.62
C ALA A 316 39.25 -12.97 18.18
N PRO A 317 39.97 -12.46 17.16
CA PRO A 317 41.21 -13.08 16.73
C PRO A 317 42.19 -13.12 17.90
N GLU A 318 43.01 -14.18 17.95
CA GLU A 318 44.07 -14.28 18.96
C GLU A 318 44.91 -13.01 18.95
N SER A 319 45.08 -12.39 20.11
CA SER A 319 45.93 -11.20 20.26
C SER A 319 47.35 -11.53 19.81
N GLU A 320 47.92 -10.74 18.89
CA GLU A 320 49.31 -10.86 18.42
C GLU A 320 50.32 -10.50 19.53
N GLY A 321 50.40 -11.33 20.57
CA GLY A 321 51.26 -11.15 21.73
C GLY A 321 50.96 -9.87 22.54
N TYR A 322 51.94 -9.49 23.36
CA TYR A 322 51.96 -8.16 23.97
C TYR A 322 52.75 -7.21 23.06
N VAL A 323 52.15 -6.07 22.73
CA VAL A 323 52.82 -4.95 22.06
C VAL A 323 54.10 -4.59 22.83
N THR A 324 55.24 -4.47 22.16
CA THR A 324 56.48 -4.12 22.84
C THR A 324 56.42 -2.68 23.36
N ALA A 325 57.17 -2.37 24.42
CA ALA A 325 57.20 -1.01 24.98
C ALA A 325 57.58 0.07 23.93
N GLN A 326 58.39 -0.30 22.92
CA GLN A 326 58.78 0.61 21.83
C GLN A 326 57.63 0.85 20.84
N GLU A 327 56.83 -0.17 20.54
CA GLU A 327 55.63 -0.07 19.71
C GLU A 327 54.49 0.67 20.44
N GLU A 328 54.31 0.43 21.75
CA GLU A 328 53.36 1.19 22.57
C GLU A 328 53.76 2.68 22.62
N GLU A 329 55.03 2.99 22.86
CA GLU A 329 55.49 4.39 22.88
C GLU A 329 55.33 5.07 21.52
N ALA A 330 55.61 4.35 20.41
CA ALA A 330 55.39 4.84 19.06
C ALA A 330 53.89 5.06 18.77
N PHE A 331 53.01 4.15 19.19
CA PHE A 331 51.57 4.28 19.08
C PHE A 331 51.06 5.54 19.81
N TRP A 332 51.45 5.75 21.07
CA TRP A 332 51.03 6.93 21.85
C TRP A 332 51.62 8.23 21.31
N ARG A 333 52.89 8.24 20.88
CA ARG A 333 53.50 9.39 20.17
C ARG A 333 52.74 9.73 18.89
N SER A 334 52.31 8.74 18.11
CA SER A 334 51.55 8.96 16.86
C SER A 334 50.20 9.66 17.08
N ARG A 335 49.58 9.47 18.26
CA ARG A 335 48.31 10.11 18.64
C ARG A 335 48.48 11.41 19.43
N GLY A 336 49.71 11.91 19.60
CA GLY A 336 50.00 13.15 20.34
C GLY A 336 49.76 13.07 21.85
N VAL A 337 49.51 11.87 22.40
CA VAL A 337 49.24 11.65 23.82
C VAL A 337 50.52 11.13 24.48
N SER A 338 51.27 12.01 25.16
CA SER A 338 52.39 11.57 25.97
C SER A 338 51.89 10.97 27.28
N ARG A 339 51.85 9.63 27.38
CA ARG A 339 51.72 8.93 28.66
C ARG A 339 53.00 9.14 29.47
N GLY A 340 53.07 10.24 30.22
CA GLY A 340 54.07 10.38 31.28
C GLY A 340 53.97 9.18 32.23
N HIS A 341 55.11 8.62 32.62
CA HIS A 341 55.16 7.48 33.53
C HIS A 341 54.30 7.77 34.77
N ARG A 342 53.30 6.93 34.99
CA ARG A 342 52.61 6.88 36.28
C ARG A 342 53.56 6.18 37.24
N ASN A 343 54.38 6.97 37.95
CA ASN A 343 55.29 6.45 38.97
C ASN A 343 54.51 5.52 39.90
N GLN A 344 55.06 4.32 40.10
CA GLN A 344 54.79 3.56 41.31
C GLN A 344 55.56 4.26 42.43
N ASP A 345 54.84 5.02 43.27
CA ASP A 345 55.28 5.48 44.61
C ASP A 345 54.09 6.21 45.27
N GLU A 346 53.16 5.43 45.83
CA GLU A 346 52.40 5.64 47.10
C GLU A 346 51.42 4.48 47.35
#